data_AF-A0AAI9ZJS6-F1
#
_entry.id   AF-A0AAI9ZJS6-F1
#
_cell.length_a   1.000
_cell.length_b   1.000
_cell.length_c   1.000
_cell.angle_alpha   90.00
_cell.angle_beta   90.00
_cell.angle_gamma   90.00
#
_symmetry.space_group_name_H-M   'P 1'
#
loop_
_entity.id
_entity.type
_entity.pdbx_description
1 polymer ?
#
loop_
_entity_poly.entity_id
_entity_poly.type
_entity_poly.pdbx_seq_one_letter_code
_entity_poly.pdbx_strand_id
1 'polypeptide(L)'
;MLAAGIEWVPDAVRGRLTSRTVVRLCGREGTRPALTGPAGSLRRAAQEAQIKHEKAIKDRALRQAQGRIDFGCAFPFTDIPSVVQSGFNQAKTIFSGKGDIKVLDHYQLAMNCLAENIDDPLCCLMLMITLTVCSSSETPEVAQGSREFSVAAKRKDPGQLALVMVTRMMWFLYPRFSRGQRIPEGQPMTLQEHKGCSNRMLQAVGWVTSKSKRDSPRNTDLQLRSQEELLETLRGLQLAIKRPEDFIGIIFHSQDDIWVERCGSLVNRAA
;
A
#
# COMPACT_ATOMS: atom_id res chain seq x y z
N MET A 1 5.59 -35.83 4.56
CA MET A 1 6.11 -35.68 3.19
C MET A 1 5.49 -36.78 2.34
N LEU A 2 4.59 -36.46 1.42
CA LEU A 2 4.05 -37.44 0.47
C LEU A 2 4.95 -37.44 -0.76
N ALA A 3 5.72 -38.50 -0.95
CA ALA A 3 6.60 -38.68 -2.09
C ALA A 3 5.76 -38.99 -3.34
N ALA A 4 5.93 -38.20 -4.40
CA ALA A 4 5.32 -38.47 -5.70
C ALA A 4 6.18 -39.52 -6.44
N GLY A 5 5.68 -40.74 -6.57
CA GLY A 5 6.28 -41.78 -7.41
C GLY A 5 5.88 -41.60 -8.88
N ILE A 6 6.86 -41.74 -9.79
CA ILE A 6 6.60 -41.82 -11.23
C ILE A 6 6.48 -43.31 -11.58
N GLU A 7 5.33 -43.73 -12.07
CA GLU A 7 5.11 -45.09 -12.58
C GLU A 7 5.25 -45.09 -14.11
N TRP A 8 6.12 -45.95 -14.63
CA TRP A 8 6.32 -46.15 -16.06
C TRP A 8 5.70 -47.48 -16.47
N VAL A 9 4.68 -47.44 -17.34
CA VAL A 9 4.06 -48.65 -17.90
C VAL A 9 4.33 -48.68 -19.41
N PRO A 10 5.06 -49.68 -19.93
CA PRO A 10 5.23 -49.84 -21.37
C PRO A 10 3.96 -50.46 -21.97
N ASP A 11 3.33 -49.74 -22.90
CA ASP A 11 2.22 -50.27 -23.70
C ASP A 11 2.76 -51.10 -24.88
N ALA A 12 2.43 -52.39 -24.90
CA ALA A 12 3.03 -53.37 -25.80
C ALA A 12 2.50 -53.34 -27.24
N VAL A 13 1.54 -52.47 -27.58
CA VAL A 13 0.87 -52.56 -28.88
C VAL A 13 1.44 -51.64 -29.97
N ARG A 14 2.20 -50.57 -29.65
CA ARG A 14 2.73 -49.63 -30.70
C ARG A 14 4.11 -48.98 -30.43
N GLY A 15 4.92 -49.50 -29.51
CA GLY A 15 6.32 -49.03 -29.34
C GLY A 15 6.48 -47.55 -28.96
N ARG A 16 5.45 -46.93 -28.35
CA ARG A 16 5.48 -45.52 -27.95
C ARG A 16 5.44 -45.42 -26.43
N LEU A 17 6.53 -44.92 -25.84
CA LEU A 17 6.59 -44.58 -24.42
C LEU A 17 5.69 -43.36 -24.16
N THR A 18 4.68 -43.52 -23.31
CA THR A 18 3.85 -42.41 -22.82
C THR A 18 4.13 -42.22 -21.33
N SER A 19 4.41 -40.98 -20.91
CA SER A 19 4.60 -40.60 -19.51
C SER A 19 3.40 -39.78 -19.06
N ARG A 20 2.88 -40.06 -17.86
CA ARG A 20 1.84 -39.27 -17.22
C ARG A 20 2.41 -38.67 -15.95
N THR A 21 2.69 -37.37 -15.97
CA THR A 21 3.19 -36.63 -14.79
C THR A 21 2.03 -35.95 -14.08
N VAL A 22 1.89 -36.19 -12.77
CA VAL A 22 0.95 -35.45 -11.91
C VAL A 22 1.64 -34.19 -11.41
N VAL A 23 1.30 -33.04 -12.01
CA VAL A 23 2.00 -31.76 -11.74
C VAL A 23 1.43 -31.02 -10.51
N ARG A 24 0.20 -31.34 -10.08
CA ARG A 24 -0.41 -30.72 -8.89
C ARG A 24 -1.57 -31.56 -8.33
N LEU A 25 -1.52 -31.89 -7.04
CA LEU A 25 -2.70 -32.34 -6.30
C LEU A 25 -3.45 -31.11 -5.81
N CYS A 26 -4.48 -30.68 -6.55
CA CYS A 26 -5.43 -29.71 -6.04
C CYS A 26 -6.33 -30.43 -5.03
N GLY A 27 -6.28 -30.01 -3.76
CA GLY A 27 -7.24 -30.47 -2.76
C GLY A 27 -8.66 -30.31 -3.28
N ARG A 28 -9.53 -31.27 -2.96
CA ARG A 28 -10.94 -31.30 -3.38
C ARG A 28 -11.58 -29.95 -3.01
N GLU A 29 -11.93 -29.14 -4.02
CA GLU A 29 -12.80 -27.99 -3.79
C GLU A 29 -14.04 -28.49 -3.05
N GLY A 30 -14.37 -27.81 -1.94
CA GLY A 30 -15.45 -28.21 -1.07
C GLY A 30 -16.72 -28.45 -1.90
N THR A 31 -17.19 -29.69 -1.92
CA THR A 31 -18.48 -30.05 -2.50
C THR A 31 -19.53 -29.12 -1.94
N ARG A 32 -20.08 -28.23 -2.77
CA ARG A 32 -21.22 -27.39 -2.39
C ARG A 32 -22.32 -28.34 -1.92
N PRO A 33 -22.86 -28.20 -0.70
CA PRO A 33 -23.94 -29.05 -0.24
C PRO A 33 -25.10 -28.92 -1.23
N ALA A 34 -25.46 -30.03 -1.87
CA ALA A 34 -26.55 -30.06 -2.82
C ALA A 34 -27.85 -29.79 -2.07
N LEU A 35 -28.56 -28.73 -2.45
CA LEU A 35 -29.89 -28.43 -1.91
C LEU A 35 -30.83 -29.59 -2.28
N THR A 36 -31.34 -30.28 -1.27
CA THR A 36 -32.24 -31.43 -1.44
C THR A 36 -33.66 -31.02 -1.09
N GLY A 37 -34.42 -30.63 -2.10
CA GLY A 37 -35.86 -30.35 -1.98
C GLY A 37 -36.44 -29.55 -3.15
N PRO A 38 -37.74 -29.67 -3.44
CA PRO A 38 -38.44 -28.81 -4.40
C PRO A 38 -38.33 -27.33 -4.02
N ALA A 39 -38.36 -26.44 -5.01
CA ALA A 39 -38.39 -25.00 -4.78
C ALA A 39 -39.61 -24.61 -3.94
N GLY A 40 -39.41 -23.77 -2.91
CA GLY A 40 -40.48 -23.36 -1.99
C GLY A 40 -40.79 -24.35 -0.85
N SER A 41 -40.12 -25.51 -0.79
CA SER A 41 -40.30 -26.43 0.34
C SER A 41 -39.62 -25.92 1.61
N LEU A 42 -40.25 -26.18 2.77
CA LEU A 42 -39.69 -25.89 4.10
C LEU A 42 -38.30 -26.52 4.28
N ARG A 43 -38.08 -27.72 3.74
CA ARG A 43 -36.81 -28.44 3.78
C ARG A 43 -35.69 -27.70 3.03
N ARG A 44 -35.99 -27.14 1.85
CA ARG A 44 -35.01 -26.36 1.08
C ARG A 44 -34.72 -25.01 1.73
N ALA A 45 -35.76 -24.33 2.25
CA ALA A 45 -35.59 -23.07 2.98
C ALA A 45 -34.72 -23.24 4.24
N ALA A 46 -34.89 -24.35 4.98
CA ALA A 46 -34.06 -24.66 6.14
C ALA A 46 -32.59 -24.90 5.76
N GLN A 47 -32.32 -25.61 4.66
CA GLN A 47 -30.96 -25.84 4.17
C GLN A 47 -30.29 -24.56 3.67
N GLU A 48 -31.03 -23.70 2.95
CA GLU A 48 -30.54 -22.40 2.50
C GLU A 48 -30.23 -21.47 3.70
N ALA A 49 -31.07 -21.48 4.73
CA ALA A 49 -30.82 -20.73 5.97
C ALA A 49 -29.56 -21.24 6.69
N GLN A 50 -29.34 -22.55 6.73
CA GLN A 50 -28.16 -23.14 7.38
C GLN A 50 -26.86 -22.86 6.62
N ILE A 51 -26.86 -22.95 5.29
CA ILE A 51 -25.72 -22.55 4.45
C ILE A 51 -25.40 -21.07 4.64
N LYS A 52 -26.43 -20.21 4.69
CA LYS A 52 -26.27 -18.78 4.94
C LYS A 52 -25.70 -18.50 6.33
N HIS A 53 -26.14 -19.24 7.34
CA HIS A 53 -25.66 -19.14 8.72
C HIS A 53 -24.20 -19.59 8.84
N GLU A 54 -23.83 -20.73 8.25
CA GLU A 54 -22.44 -21.21 8.24
C GLU A 54 -21.51 -20.28 7.48
N LYS A 55 -21.94 -19.73 6.34
CA LYS A 55 -21.19 -18.71 5.62
C LYS A 55 -21.00 -17.46 6.48
N ALA A 56 -22.05 -16.99 7.14
CA ALA A 56 -21.96 -15.85 8.06
C ALA A 56 -21.05 -16.10 9.27
N ILE A 57 -21.03 -17.33 9.81
CA ILE A 57 -20.11 -17.72 10.89
C ILE A 57 -18.67 -17.77 10.38
N LYS A 58 -18.41 -18.37 9.21
CA LYS A 58 -17.06 -18.39 8.61
C LYS A 58 -16.57 -16.99 8.30
N ASP A 59 -17.40 -16.14 7.71
CA ASP A 59 -17.08 -14.74 7.43
C ASP A 59 -16.84 -13.97 8.74
N ARG A 60 -17.60 -14.24 9.80
CA ARG A 60 -17.41 -13.63 11.13
C ARG A 60 -16.14 -14.11 11.80
N ALA A 61 -15.81 -15.40 11.70
CA ALA A 61 -14.57 -15.97 12.23
C ALA A 61 -13.34 -15.45 11.46
N LEU A 62 -13.44 -15.29 10.13
CA LEU A 62 -12.41 -14.65 9.32
C LEU A 62 -12.21 -13.20 9.77
N ARG A 63 -13.30 -12.43 9.95
CA ARG A 63 -13.26 -11.04 10.44
C ARG A 63 -12.75 -10.90 11.87
N GLN A 64 -12.94 -11.92 12.71
CA GLN A 64 -12.42 -11.95 14.07
C GLN A 64 -10.93 -12.34 14.11
N ALA A 65 -10.44 -13.08 13.12
CA ALA A 65 -9.02 -13.37 12.93
C ALA A 65 -8.27 -12.26 12.15
N GLN A 66 -9.00 -11.41 11.43
CA GLN A 66 -8.45 -10.26 10.71
C GLN A 66 -8.04 -9.17 11.71
N GLY A 67 -6.75 -8.84 11.69
CA GLY A 67 -6.20 -7.76 12.51
C GLY A 67 -6.79 -6.39 12.12
N ARG A 68 -6.43 -5.35 12.87
CA ARG A 68 -6.77 -3.96 12.55
C ARG A 68 -5.49 -3.22 12.12
N ILE A 69 -5.63 -2.25 11.22
CA ILE A 69 -4.54 -1.31 10.95
C ILE A 69 -4.24 -0.50 12.21
N ASP A 70 -3.00 -0.56 12.64
CA ASP A 70 -2.44 0.13 13.79
C ASP A 70 -1.19 0.87 13.36
N PHE A 71 -1.25 2.21 13.42
CA PHE A 71 -0.14 3.09 13.04
C PHE A 71 0.88 3.28 14.17
N GLY A 72 0.68 2.65 15.33
CA GLY A 72 1.52 2.82 16.51
C GLY A 72 1.43 4.23 17.12
N CYS A 73 0.37 4.97 16.80
CA CYS A 73 0.07 6.31 17.31
C CYS A 73 -1.45 6.57 17.33
N ALA A 74 -1.86 7.68 17.95
CA ALA A 74 -3.26 8.06 18.02
C ALA A 74 -3.85 8.27 16.61
N PHE A 75 -5.08 7.82 16.40
CA PHE A 75 -5.82 8.01 15.16
C PHE A 75 -7.24 8.55 15.46
N PRO A 76 -7.68 9.66 14.84
CA PRO A 76 -6.96 10.51 13.89
C PRO A 76 -5.65 11.09 14.45
N PHE A 77 -4.70 11.43 13.58
CA PHE A 77 -3.39 11.92 14.02
C PHE A 77 -3.53 13.28 14.69
N THR A 78 -3.10 13.38 15.95
CA THR A 78 -2.97 14.63 16.70
C THR A 78 -1.54 15.17 16.67
N ASP A 79 -0.59 14.27 16.46
CA ASP A 79 0.85 14.54 16.47
C ASP A 79 1.50 13.89 15.25
N ILE A 80 2.67 14.42 14.89
CA ILE A 80 3.43 13.89 13.75
C ILE A 80 3.96 12.50 14.10
N PRO A 81 3.73 11.45 13.28
CA PRO A 81 4.20 10.11 13.57
C PRO A 81 5.73 10.02 13.74
N SER A 82 6.19 9.15 14.65
CA SER A 82 7.61 9.03 15.03
C SER A 82 8.54 8.71 13.86
N VAL A 83 8.10 7.91 12.89
CA VAL A 83 8.87 7.59 11.67
C VAL A 83 9.13 8.85 10.84
N VAL A 84 8.13 9.73 10.72
CA VAL A 84 8.27 11.01 10.01
C VAL A 84 9.21 11.93 10.78
N GLN A 85 9.01 12.08 12.10
CA GLN A 85 9.90 12.90 12.95
C GLN A 85 11.35 12.42 12.86
N SER A 86 11.58 11.11 12.92
CA SER A 86 12.91 10.48 12.77
C SER A 86 13.56 10.87 11.45
N GLY A 87 12.81 10.81 10.33
CA GLY A 87 13.29 11.25 9.02
C GLY A 87 13.77 12.70 9.01
N PHE A 88 12.96 13.63 9.52
CA PHE A 88 13.33 15.05 9.64
C PHE A 88 14.54 15.27 10.55
N ASN A 89 14.62 14.59 11.69
CA ASN A 89 15.74 14.70 12.63
C ASN A 89 17.06 14.16 12.03
N GLN A 90 16.99 13.07 11.27
CA GLN A 90 18.15 12.55 10.54
C GLN A 90 18.62 13.56 9.49
N ALA A 91 17.72 14.15 8.72
CA ALA A 91 18.06 15.21 7.78
C ALA A 91 18.71 16.40 8.49
N LYS A 92 18.13 16.86 9.61
CA LYS A 92 18.73 17.91 10.44
C LYS A 92 20.18 17.59 10.81
N THR A 93 20.44 16.37 11.26
CA THR A 93 21.79 15.92 11.65
C THR A 93 22.76 15.93 10.46
N ILE A 94 22.32 15.43 9.29
CA ILE A 94 23.14 15.37 8.07
C ILE A 94 23.48 16.77 7.57
N PHE A 95 22.49 17.66 7.49
CA PHE A 95 22.65 18.98 6.87
C PHE A 95 23.27 20.03 7.81
N SER A 96 23.14 19.89 9.13
CA SER A 96 23.76 20.82 10.09
C SER A 96 25.29 20.76 10.11
N GLY A 97 25.89 19.61 9.80
CA GLY A 97 27.35 19.43 9.89
C GLY A 97 28.12 19.72 8.61
N LYS A 98 27.53 19.42 7.44
CA LYS A 98 28.23 19.46 6.12
C LYS A 98 27.30 19.74 4.93
N GLY A 99 26.04 20.10 5.16
CA GLY A 99 25.03 20.21 4.10
C GLY A 99 24.65 21.64 3.74
N ASP A 100 23.79 21.76 2.72
CA ASP A 100 23.20 23.03 2.30
C ASP A 100 22.16 23.50 3.33
N ILE A 101 22.41 24.67 3.93
CA ILE A 101 21.52 25.32 4.91
C ILE A 101 20.13 25.56 4.30
N LYS A 102 20.03 25.85 3.01
CA LYS A 102 18.74 26.05 2.34
C LYS A 102 17.87 24.79 2.34
N VAL A 103 18.50 23.62 2.24
CA VAL A 103 17.80 22.33 2.32
C VAL A 103 17.33 22.09 3.75
N LEU A 104 18.14 22.45 4.74
CA LEU A 104 17.76 22.36 6.14
C LEU A 104 16.56 23.28 6.48
N ASP A 105 16.60 24.53 6.03
CA ASP A 105 15.50 25.49 6.19
C ASP A 105 14.22 24.99 5.52
N HIS A 106 14.35 24.35 4.34
CA HIS A 106 13.21 23.76 3.64
C HIS A 106 12.55 22.65 4.45
N TYR A 107 13.34 21.72 5.01
CA TYR A 107 12.81 20.66 5.85
C TYR A 107 12.20 21.19 7.15
N GLN A 108 12.78 22.22 7.76
CA GLN A 108 12.19 22.84 8.94
C GLN A 108 10.84 23.50 8.62
N LEU A 109 10.75 24.20 7.49
CA LEU A 109 9.51 24.81 7.03
C LEU A 109 8.43 23.76 6.74
N ALA A 110 8.80 22.64 6.10
CA ALA A 110 7.89 21.54 5.84
C ALA A 110 7.40 20.91 7.16
N MET A 111 8.28 20.72 8.14
CA MET A 111 7.90 20.18 9.45
C MET A 111 6.93 21.11 10.19
N ASN A 112 7.18 22.42 10.19
CA ASN A 112 6.28 23.41 10.79
C ASN A 112 4.91 23.42 10.08
N CYS A 113 4.91 23.42 8.75
CA CYS A 113 3.68 23.38 7.97
C CYS A 113 2.88 22.10 8.23
N LEU A 114 3.53 20.95 8.40
CA LEU A 114 2.85 19.71 8.78
C LEU A 114 2.21 19.83 10.18
N ALA A 115 2.94 20.38 11.15
CA ALA A 115 2.43 20.54 12.51
C ALA A 115 1.23 21.51 12.57
N GLU A 116 1.29 22.63 11.84
CA GLU A 116 0.22 23.62 11.76
C GLU A 116 -1.06 23.09 11.08
N ASN A 117 -0.93 22.08 10.21
CA ASN A 117 -2.03 21.54 9.41
C ASN A 117 -2.32 20.07 9.75
N ILE A 118 -1.95 19.59 10.94
CA ILE A 118 -2.10 18.18 11.32
C ILE A 118 -3.58 17.73 11.31
N ASP A 119 -4.49 18.65 11.61
CA ASP A 119 -5.95 18.44 11.62
C ASP A 119 -6.58 18.44 10.21
N ASP A 120 -5.82 18.79 9.16
CA ASP A 120 -6.34 18.75 7.79
C ASP A 120 -6.59 17.28 7.36
N PRO A 121 -7.80 16.93 6.87
CA PRO A 121 -8.09 15.59 6.36
C PRO A 121 -7.10 15.10 5.29
N LEU A 122 -6.57 15.99 4.45
CA LEU A 122 -5.58 15.63 3.43
C LEU A 122 -4.19 15.38 4.02
N CYS A 123 -3.83 16.05 5.12
CA CYS A 123 -2.65 15.68 5.93
C CYS A 123 -2.83 14.28 6.52
N CYS A 124 -4.01 13.99 7.07
CA CYS A 124 -4.32 12.65 7.57
C CYS A 124 -4.17 11.58 6.48
N LEU A 125 -4.73 11.81 5.28
CA LEU A 125 -4.55 10.91 4.14
C LEU A 125 -3.06 10.72 3.77
N MET A 126 -2.31 11.81 3.68
CA MET A 126 -0.88 11.79 3.37
C MET A 126 -0.10 10.93 4.37
N LEU A 127 -0.39 11.08 5.67
CA LEU A 127 0.24 10.31 6.73
C LEU A 127 -0.17 8.82 6.66
N MET A 128 -1.45 8.51 6.39
CA MET A 128 -1.90 7.13 6.19
C MET A 128 -1.15 6.46 5.04
N ILE A 129 -1.04 7.13 3.88
CA ILE A 129 -0.29 6.62 2.72
C ILE A 129 1.19 6.42 3.09
N THR A 130 1.82 7.43 3.69
CA THR A 130 3.24 7.41 4.02
C THR A 130 3.58 6.29 4.99
N LEU A 131 2.83 6.16 6.09
CA LEU A 131 3.07 5.12 7.09
C LEU A 131 2.84 3.73 6.52
N THR A 132 1.82 3.56 5.66
CA THR A 132 1.57 2.28 4.99
C THR A 132 2.75 1.87 4.12
N VAL A 133 3.22 2.76 3.25
CA VAL A 133 4.37 2.48 2.40
C VAL A 133 5.64 2.22 3.22
N CYS A 134 5.87 2.99 4.29
CA CYS A 134 7.07 2.84 5.13
C CYS A 134 7.05 1.60 6.02
N SER A 135 5.88 1.02 6.27
CA SER A 135 5.73 -0.21 7.05
C SER A 135 6.12 -1.48 6.32
N SER A 136 6.16 -1.40 4.99
CA SER A 136 6.53 -2.52 4.13
C SER A 136 7.95 -3.01 4.46
N SER A 137 8.09 -4.32 4.66
CA SER A 137 9.38 -4.98 4.91
C SER A 137 10.38 -4.78 3.76
N GLU A 138 9.87 -4.60 2.54
CA GLU A 138 10.60 -4.27 1.33
C GLU A 138 10.20 -2.88 0.83
N THR A 139 11.12 -2.10 0.25
CA THR A 139 10.78 -0.76 -0.22
C THR A 139 9.93 -0.83 -1.49
N PRO A 140 8.68 -0.34 -1.47
CA PRO A 140 7.87 -0.31 -2.67
C PRO A 140 8.43 0.70 -3.67
N GLU A 141 8.43 0.33 -4.94
CA GLU A 141 8.76 1.21 -6.04
C GLU A 141 7.82 0.98 -7.22
N VAL A 142 7.86 1.88 -8.19
CA VAL A 142 7.18 1.69 -9.47
C VAL A 142 8.25 1.72 -10.52
N ALA A 143 8.44 0.61 -11.24
CA ALA A 143 9.46 0.44 -12.28
C ALA A 143 9.14 1.27 -13.54
N GLN A 144 10.15 1.45 -14.40
CA GLN A 144 9.96 2.22 -15.65
C GLN A 144 9.10 1.39 -16.60
N GLY A 145 8.13 2.00 -17.29
CA GLY A 145 7.13 1.28 -18.08
C GLY A 145 5.99 0.67 -17.27
N SER A 146 6.03 0.73 -15.94
CA SER A 146 5.03 0.12 -15.05
C SER A 146 4.15 1.18 -14.39
N ARG A 147 2.92 0.78 -14.06
CA ARG A 147 1.99 1.51 -13.19
C ARG A 147 1.73 0.81 -11.86
N GLU A 148 2.26 -0.40 -11.71
CA GLU A 148 2.07 -1.25 -10.55
C GLU A 148 3.29 -1.19 -9.65
N PHE A 149 3.06 -1.41 -8.35
CA PHE A 149 4.14 -1.49 -7.39
C PHE A 149 4.93 -2.79 -7.57
N SER A 150 6.24 -2.64 -7.47
CA SER A 150 7.22 -3.72 -7.34
C SER A 150 8.12 -3.42 -6.14
N VAL A 151 9.12 -4.27 -5.92
CA VAL A 151 10.12 -4.05 -4.87
C VAL A 151 11.38 -3.45 -5.46
N ALA A 152 11.94 -2.46 -4.76
CA ALA A 152 13.25 -1.92 -5.03
C ALA A 152 14.37 -2.91 -4.68
N ALA A 153 15.42 -2.95 -5.50
CA ALA A 153 16.58 -3.81 -5.29
C ALA A 153 17.30 -3.59 -3.94
N LYS A 154 17.13 -2.43 -3.31
CA LYS A 154 17.67 -2.10 -1.99
C LYS A 154 16.59 -1.51 -1.10
N ARG A 155 16.50 -2.01 0.13
CA ARG A 155 15.66 -1.44 1.17
C ARG A 155 16.19 -0.07 1.57
N LYS A 156 15.33 0.93 1.58
CA LYS A 156 15.58 2.28 2.07
C LYS A 156 15.28 2.35 3.57
N ASP A 157 15.95 3.27 4.26
CA ASP A 157 15.58 3.63 5.62
C ASP A 157 14.13 4.17 5.64
N PRO A 158 13.24 3.63 6.50
CA PRO A 158 11.86 4.09 6.57
C PRO A 158 11.70 5.57 6.93
N GLY A 159 12.57 6.12 7.78
CA GLY A 159 12.55 7.54 8.15
C GLY A 159 12.89 8.43 6.95
N GLN A 160 13.95 8.09 6.21
CA GLN A 160 14.30 8.80 4.97
C GLN A 160 13.21 8.69 3.90
N LEU A 161 12.58 7.53 3.75
CA LEU A 161 11.46 7.36 2.82
C LEU A 161 10.27 8.23 3.24
N ALA A 162 9.92 8.23 4.53
CA ALA A 162 8.83 9.03 5.08
C ALA A 162 9.06 10.53 4.89
N LEU A 163 10.28 11.02 5.17
CA LEU A 163 10.68 12.40 4.93
C LEU A 163 10.43 12.81 3.48
N VAL A 164 10.92 12.01 2.54
CA VAL A 164 10.81 12.31 1.10
C VAL A 164 9.35 12.24 0.65
N MET A 165 8.57 11.24 1.09
CA MET A 165 7.15 11.14 0.75
C MET A 165 6.36 12.33 1.26
N VAL A 166 6.46 12.66 2.54
CA VAL A 166 5.75 13.79 3.16
C VAL A 166 6.13 15.09 2.48
N THR A 167 7.43 15.39 2.35
CA THR A 167 7.88 16.65 1.74
C THR A 167 7.36 16.80 0.30
N ARG A 168 7.43 15.72 -0.50
CA ARG A 168 6.94 15.74 -1.88
C ARG A 168 5.42 15.84 -1.96
N MET A 169 4.68 15.13 -1.12
CA MET A 169 3.22 15.17 -1.14
C MET A 169 2.70 16.54 -0.67
N MET A 170 3.29 17.07 0.40
CA MET A 170 3.02 18.41 0.88
C MET A 170 3.26 19.45 -0.20
N TRP A 171 4.31 19.32 -1.03
CA TRP A 171 4.63 20.32 -2.07
C TRP A 171 3.44 20.64 -2.98
N PHE A 172 2.64 19.61 -3.30
CA PHE A 172 1.42 19.74 -4.08
C PHE A 172 0.23 20.24 -3.25
N LEU A 173 0.14 19.87 -1.98
CA LEU A 173 -0.96 20.20 -1.08
C LEU A 173 -0.90 21.66 -0.57
N TYR A 174 0.28 22.12 -0.17
CA TYR A 174 0.49 23.46 0.35
C TYR A 174 1.56 24.21 -0.46
N PRO A 175 1.22 24.72 -1.65
CA PRO A 175 2.18 25.46 -2.48
C PRO A 175 2.73 26.74 -1.84
N ARG A 176 2.30 27.12 -0.64
CA ARG A 176 2.81 28.29 0.10
C ARG A 176 4.16 28.01 0.73
N PHE A 177 4.41 26.82 1.30
CA PHE A 177 5.73 26.51 1.84
C PHE A 177 6.74 26.24 0.71
N SER A 178 6.29 25.74 -0.44
CA SER A 178 7.15 25.60 -1.63
C SER A 178 7.53 26.95 -2.25
N ARG A 179 6.67 27.99 -2.11
CA ARG A 179 6.94 29.36 -2.59
C ARG A 179 7.87 30.18 -1.68
N GLY A 180 8.11 29.74 -0.44
CA GLY A 180 9.03 30.39 0.50
C GLY A 180 10.49 30.38 0.06
N GLN A 181 10.84 29.56 -0.94
CA GLN A 181 12.07 29.68 -1.69
C GLN A 181 11.72 29.98 -3.15
N ARG A 182 12.02 31.20 -3.60
CA ARG A 182 12.45 31.40 -4.99
C ARG A 182 13.77 30.64 -5.15
N ILE A 183 13.68 29.31 -5.24
CA ILE A 183 14.70 28.52 -5.91
C ILE A 183 14.72 29.11 -7.33
N PRO A 184 15.86 29.63 -7.82
CA PRO A 184 15.92 30.25 -9.13
C PRO A 184 15.24 29.34 -10.16
N GLU A 185 14.33 29.91 -10.96
CA GLU A 185 13.64 29.19 -12.03
C GLU A 185 14.65 28.36 -12.82
N GLY A 186 14.57 27.03 -12.70
CA GLY A 186 15.49 26.11 -13.37
C GLY A 186 16.35 25.23 -12.45
N GLN A 187 16.37 25.42 -11.12
CA GLN A 187 16.90 24.40 -10.21
C GLN A 187 15.77 23.46 -9.75
N PRO A 188 15.72 22.22 -10.26
CA PRO A 188 14.80 21.23 -9.72
C PRO A 188 15.12 21.00 -8.25
N MET A 189 14.08 20.75 -7.46
CA MET A 189 14.08 19.97 -6.23
C MET A 189 15.39 19.18 -6.11
N THR A 190 16.19 19.44 -5.07
CA THR A 190 17.58 18.99 -5.03
C THR A 190 17.65 17.49 -5.34
N LEU A 191 18.67 17.03 -6.08
CA LEU A 191 18.81 15.62 -6.51
C LEU A 191 18.61 14.59 -5.37
N GLN A 192 18.78 15.02 -4.10
CA GLN A 192 18.53 14.23 -2.90
C GLN A 192 17.04 13.96 -2.62
N GLU A 193 16.13 14.89 -2.91
CA GLU A 193 14.68 14.78 -2.67
C GLU A 193 13.95 13.86 -3.68
N HIS A 194 14.66 13.41 -4.72
CA HIS A 194 14.18 12.37 -5.64
C HIS A 194 14.62 10.96 -5.22
N LYS A 195 15.59 10.83 -4.30
CA LYS A 195 16.11 9.54 -3.83
C LYS A 195 15.18 8.95 -2.78
N GLY A 196 14.05 8.40 -3.21
CA GLY A 196 13.12 7.80 -2.26
C GLY A 196 11.76 7.55 -2.85
N CYS A 197 11.14 8.63 -3.35
CA CYS A 197 9.80 8.64 -3.90
C CYS A 197 9.83 9.28 -5.29
N SER A 198 9.59 8.48 -6.33
CA SER A 198 9.54 8.97 -7.71
C SER A 198 8.18 9.59 -8.03
N ASN A 199 8.09 10.38 -9.10
CA ASN A 199 6.81 10.88 -9.59
C ASN A 199 5.82 9.76 -9.95
N ARG A 200 6.34 8.64 -10.46
CA ARG A 200 5.55 7.43 -10.72
C ARG A 200 4.95 6.88 -9.43
N MET A 201 5.73 6.88 -8.34
CA MET A 201 5.25 6.44 -7.03
C MET A 201 4.13 7.34 -6.49
N LEU A 202 4.28 8.68 -6.59
CA LEU A 202 3.21 9.62 -6.19
C LEU A 202 1.93 9.42 -7.00
N GLN A 203 2.06 9.09 -8.30
CA GLN A 203 0.93 8.79 -9.16
C GLN A 203 0.28 7.44 -8.81
N ALA A 204 1.08 6.42 -8.50
CA ALA A 204 0.62 5.07 -8.16
C ALA A 204 -0.09 5.01 -6.80
N VAL A 205 0.35 5.77 -5.79
CA VAL A 205 -0.42 5.93 -4.54
C VAL A 205 -1.67 6.82 -4.72
N GLY A 206 -1.88 7.38 -5.90
CA GLY A 206 -3.05 8.20 -6.22
C GLY A 206 -3.00 9.63 -5.68
N TRP A 207 -1.84 10.15 -5.28
CA TRP A 207 -1.70 11.51 -4.77
C TRP A 207 -1.80 12.57 -5.87
N VAL A 208 -1.20 12.29 -7.03
CA VAL A 208 -1.14 13.20 -8.18
C VAL A 208 -1.72 12.56 -9.44
N THR A 209 -2.08 13.41 -10.39
CA THR A 209 -2.40 13.02 -11.77
C THR A 209 -1.38 13.65 -12.72
N SER A 210 -1.11 12.97 -13.83
CA SER A 210 -0.23 13.47 -14.89
C SER A 210 -1.05 13.85 -16.11
N LYS A 211 -0.82 15.05 -16.65
CA LYS A 211 -1.35 15.46 -17.97
C LYS A 211 -0.53 14.86 -19.12
N SER A 212 0.67 14.38 -18.81
CA SER A 212 1.62 13.85 -19.77
C SER A 212 1.45 12.35 -19.95
N LYS A 213 1.58 11.89 -21.20
CA LYS A 213 1.68 10.46 -21.56
C LYS A 213 3.09 9.89 -21.38
N ARG A 214 4.05 10.69 -20.90
CA ARG A 214 5.41 10.23 -20.60
C ARG A 214 5.37 9.13 -19.56
N ASP A 215 6.20 8.13 -19.77
CA ASP A 215 6.39 7.04 -18.83
C ASP A 215 6.97 7.52 -17.49
N SER A 216 7.87 8.51 -17.53
CA SER A 216 8.34 9.24 -16.34
C SER A 216 7.92 10.70 -16.42
N PRO A 217 6.80 11.10 -15.80
CA PRO A 217 6.30 12.47 -15.85
C PRO A 217 7.23 13.44 -15.10
N ARG A 218 7.38 14.65 -15.65
CA ARG A 218 8.11 15.73 -14.97
C ARG A 218 7.24 16.34 -13.88
N ASN A 219 7.85 17.04 -12.91
CA ASN A 219 7.08 17.73 -11.87
C ASN A 219 6.07 18.74 -12.48
N THR A 220 6.43 19.42 -13.57
CA THR A 220 5.56 20.34 -14.32
C THR A 220 4.36 19.65 -14.98
N ASP A 221 4.45 18.34 -15.20
CA ASP A 221 3.39 17.55 -15.84
C ASP A 221 2.37 17.04 -14.79
N LEU A 222 2.71 17.15 -13.50
CA LEU A 222 1.92 16.67 -12.38
C LEU A 222 1.04 17.76 -11.78
N GLN A 223 -0.14 17.37 -11.35
CA GLN A 223 -1.04 18.17 -10.54
C GLN A 223 -1.57 17.32 -9.38
N LEU A 224 -1.86 17.96 -8.25
CA LEU A 224 -2.58 17.30 -7.17
C LEU A 224 -3.89 16.72 -7.72
N ARG A 225 -4.23 15.50 -7.29
CA ARG A 225 -5.56 14.94 -7.58
C ARG A 225 -6.64 15.85 -6.97
N SER A 226 -7.86 15.82 -7.50
CA SER A 226 -8.92 16.70 -6.98
C SER A 226 -9.17 16.41 -5.50
N GLN A 227 -9.52 17.44 -4.74
CA GLN A 227 -9.80 17.30 -3.31
C GLN A 227 -10.92 16.28 -3.04
N GLU A 228 -11.94 16.25 -3.91
CA GLU A 228 -13.06 15.30 -3.83
C GLU A 228 -12.59 13.85 -3.90
N GLU A 229 -11.75 13.51 -4.88
CA GLU A 229 -11.20 12.16 -5.06
C GLU A 229 -10.24 11.77 -3.93
N LEU A 230 -9.45 12.72 -3.40
CA LEU A 230 -8.57 12.46 -2.26
C LEU A 230 -9.40 12.19 -0.99
N LEU A 231 -10.46 12.97 -0.75
CA LEU A 231 -11.37 12.75 0.39
C LEU A 231 -12.16 11.45 0.24
N GLU A 232 -12.53 11.06 -0.99
CA GLU A 232 -13.10 9.72 -1.29
C GLU A 232 -12.14 8.62 -0.83
N THR A 233 -10.87 8.75 -1.19
CA THR A 233 -9.82 7.80 -0.82
C THR A 233 -9.66 7.72 0.69
N LEU A 234 -9.64 8.87 1.38
CA LEU A 234 -9.59 8.92 2.84
C LEU A 234 -10.77 8.19 3.49
N ARG A 235 -12.01 8.44 3.00
CA ARG A 235 -13.21 7.73 3.49
C ARG A 235 -13.09 6.22 3.28
N GLY A 236 -12.63 5.80 2.10
CA GLY A 236 -12.40 4.39 1.78
C GLY A 236 -11.42 3.73 2.76
N LEU A 237 -10.29 4.39 3.03
CA LEU A 237 -9.29 3.91 3.98
C LEU A 237 -9.85 3.86 5.40
N GLN A 238 -10.56 4.88 5.86
CA GLN A 238 -11.19 4.91 7.19
C GLN A 238 -12.18 3.74 7.38
N LEU A 239 -12.99 3.44 6.35
CA LEU A 239 -13.90 2.29 6.35
C LEU A 239 -13.16 0.94 6.27
N ALA A 240 -11.94 0.92 5.78
CA ALA A 240 -11.10 -0.26 5.64
C ALA A 240 -10.16 -0.49 6.84
N ILE A 241 -10.08 0.41 7.84
CA ILE A 241 -9.15 0.27 9.00
C ILE A 241 -9.26 -1.10 9.70
N LYS A 242 -10.46 -1.70 9.74
CA LYS A 242 -10.71 -3.01 10.35
C LYS A 242 -10.54 -4.20 9.38
N ARG A 243 -10.10 -3.96 8.15
CA ARG A 243 -9.91 -4.92 7.06
C ARG A 243 -8.56 -4.61 6.39
N PRO A 244 -7.44 -5.07 6.98
CA PRO A 244 -6.10 -4.71 6.52
C PRO A 244 -5.86 -5.00 5.03
N GLU A 245 -6.41 -6.10 4.53
CA GLU A 245 -6.37 -6.47 3.11
C GLU A 245 -6.98 -5.38 2.22
N ASP A 246 -8.19 -4.91 2.53
CA ASP A 246 -8.85 -3.85 1.79
C ASP A 246 -8.09 -2.52 1.93
N PHE A 247 -7.61 -2.23 3.13
CA PHE A 247 -6.89 -0.99 3.42
C PHE A 247 -5.60 -0.89 2.61
N ILE A 248 -4.78 -1.94 2.66
CA ILE A 248 -3.49 -2.03 1.98
C ILE A 248 -3.74 -2.10 0.46
N GLY A 249 -4.78 -2.82 0.03
CA GLY A 249 -5.16 -2.90 -1.37
C GLY A 249 -5.58 -1.55 -1.97
N ILE A 250 -6.22 -0.66 -1.18
CA ILE A 250 -6.51 0.72 -1.62
C ILE A 250 -5.22 1.52 -1.81
N ILE A 251 -4.24 1.42 -0.90
CA ILE A 251 -2.98 2.18 -1.00
C ILE A 251 -2.14 1.73 -2.19
N PHE A 252 -1.96 0.42 -2.36
CA PHE A 252 -1.13 -0.15 -3.43
C PHE A 252 -1.88 -0.34 -4.75
N HIS A 253 -3.20 -0.04 -4.79
CA HIS A 253 -4.08 -0.33 -5.91
C HIS A 253 -3.92 -1.78 -6.42
N SER A 254 -3.79 -2.72 -5.50
CA SER A 254 -3.50 -4.13 -5.78
C SER A 254 -4.32 -5.05 -4.88
N GLN A 255 -4.67 -6.23 -5.39
CA GLN A 255 -5.34 -7.30 -4.64
C GLN A 255 -4.37 -8.43 -4.28
N ASP A 256 -3.06 -8.21 -4.49
CA ASP A 256 -2.04 -9.20 -4.17
C ASP A 256 -1.74 -9.19 -2.66
N ASP A 257 -1.98 -10.33 -2.02
CA ASP A 257 -1.77 -10.55 -0.58
C ASP A 257 -0.32 -10.30 -0.16
N ILE A 258 0.65 -10.31 -1.09
CA ILE A 258 2.05 -10.03 -0.79
C ILE A 258 2.25 -8.65 -0.14
N TRP A 259 1.44 -7.65 -0.50
CA TRP A 259 1.52 -6.33 0.13
C TRP A 259 1.01 -6.33 1.56
N VAL A 260 0.02 -7.18 1.86
CA VAL A 260 -0.50 -7.39 3.20
C VAL A 260 0.55 -8.07 4.08
N GLU A 261 1.24 -9.08 3.56
CA GLU A 261 2.36 -9.73 4.25
C GLU A 261 3.49 -8.74 4.54
N ARG A 262 3.91 -7.97 3.53
CA ARG A 262 4.99 -6.98 3.68
C ARG A 262 4.67 -5.88 4.67
N CYS A 263 3.43 -5.41 4.70
CA CYS A 263 2.97 -4.38 5.64
C CYS A 263 2.45 -4.99 6.96
N GLY A 264 2.78 -6.26 7.25
CA GLY A 264 2.29 -6.96 8.44
C GLY A 264 2.62 -6.26 9.76
N SER A 265 3.63 -5.39 9.79
CA SER A 265 3.96 -4.55 10.95
C SER A 265 2.87 -3.54 11.33
N LEU A 266 1.98 -3.17 10.40
CA LEU A 266 0.80 -2.35 10.67
C LEU A 266 -0.43 -3.15 11.11
N VAL A 267 -0.39 -4.47 11.05
CA VAL A 267 -1.56 -5.31 11.31
C VAL A 267 -1.51 -5.81 12.74
N ASN A 268 -2.27 -5.15 13.62
CA ASN A 268 -2.47 -5.61 14.98
C ASN A 268 -3.48 -6.76 14.98
N ARG A 269 -2.99 -8.00 15.07
CA ARG A 269 -3.82 -9.20 15.18
C ARG A 269 -4.15 -9.40 16.66
N ALA A 270 -5.43 -9.39 17.00
CA ALA A 270 -5.87 -9.79 18.33
C ALA A 270 -5.41 -11.25 18.56
N ALA A 271 -4.59 -11.44 19.59
CA ALA A 271 -4.13 -12.76 20.03
C ALA A 271 -5.27 -13.57 20.64
#